data_AF-G8SIB6-F1
#
_entry.id   AF-G8SIB6-F1
#
_cell.length_a   1.000
_cell.length_b   1.000
_cell.length_c   1.000
_cell.angle_alpha   90.00
_cell.angle_beta   90.00
_cell.angle_gamma   90.00
#
_symmetry.space_group_name_H-M   'P 1'
#
loop_
_entity.id
_entity.type
_entity.pdbx_description
1 polymer ?
#
loop_
_entity_poly.entity_id
_entity_poly.type
_entity_poly.pdbx_seq_one_letter_code
_entity_poly.pdbx_strand_id
1 'polypeptide(L)'
;MSAFHLAQINTARLRAPLADPSMAEFVAGLTLMNELADRSPGFVWRLIGDDGDGTIATDADPGRIYTMSVWETPAHLRAYAYQSDHLDYLRRRREWFHPHGPDAALVLWWLPAGDLPTLQQGLDRLDRLRADGSTPEAFTFRAPFPAPVLSETTHGR
;
A
#
# COMPACT_ATOMS: atom_id res chain seq x y z
N MET A 1 9.94 2.94 -20.25
CA MET A 1 9.05 2.89 -19.09
C MET A 1 8.26 1.58 -19.14
N SER A 2 7.99 0.95 -18.01
CA SER A 2 7.19 -0.28 -17.94
C SER A 2 5.75 -0.01 -18.38
N ALA A 3 5.09 -0.97 -19.02
CA ALA A 3 3.68 -0.88 -19.38
C ALA A 3 2.75 -0.95 -18.16
N PHE A 4 3.26 -1.42 -17.03
CA PHE A 4 2.51 -1.58 -15.78
C PHE A 4 3.29 -1.01 -14.60
N HIS A 5 2.56 -0.45 -13.64
CA HIS A 5 3.03 -0.09 -12.32
C HIS A 5 2.42 -1.02 -11.26
N LEU A 6 3.06 -1.06 -10.10
CA LEU A 6 2.64 -1.82 -8.95
C LEU A 6 1.91 -0.90 -7.97
N ALA A 7 0.63 -1.14 -7.73
CA ALA A 7 -0.07 -0.55 -6.60
C ALA A 7 0.01 -1.44 -5.37
N GLN A 8 -0.08 -0.80 -4.22
CA GLN A 8 -0.18 -1.45 -2.93
C GLN A 8 -1.16 -0.69 -2.04
N ILE A 9 -1.92 -1.42 -1.23
CA ILE A 9 -2.66 -0.85 -0.09
C ILE A 9 -2.30 -1.62 1.18
N ASN A 10 -1.98 -0.87 2.24
CA ASN A 10 -1.88 -1.38 3.59
C ASN A 10 -3.15 -1.07 4.36
N THR A 11 -3.50 -1.93 5.30
CA THR A 11 -4.51 -1.67 6.32
C THR A 11 -3.93 -1.91 7.70
N ALA A 12 -4.32 -1.11 8.70
CA ALA A 12 -3.91 -1.27 10.09
C ALA A 12 -5.05 -0.89 11.05
N ARG A 13 -5.20 -1.64 12.14
CA ARG A 13 -6.16 -1.33 13.21
C ARG A 13 -5.43 -0.56 14.32
N LEU A 14 -5.85 0.67 14.56
CA LEU A 14 -5.29 1.56 15.58
C LEU A 14 -5.60 1.06 16.99
N ARG A 15 -4.66 1.27 17.92
CA ARG A 15 -4.86 1.02 19.36
C ARG A 15 -5.58 2.15 20.10
N ALA A 16 -5.49 3.36 19.56
CA ALA A 16 -6.09 4.58 20.08
C ALA A 16 -6.36 5.55 18.89
N PRO A 17 -7.23 6.56 19.04
CA PRO A 17 -7.44 7.58 18.02
C PRO A 17 -6.12 8.28 17.63
N LEU A 18 -5.98 8.72 16.38
CA LEU A 18 -4.75 9.41 15.90
C LEU A 18 -4.43 10.69 16.69
N ALA A 19 -5.45 11.35 17.27
CA ALA A 19 -5.28 12.53 18.12
C ALA A 19 -4.78 12.21 19.55
N ASP A 20 -4.71 10.94 19.94
CA ASP A 20 -4.20 10.55 21.26
C ASP A 20 -2.69 10.81 21.35
N PRO A 21 -2.16 11.36 22.47
CA PRO A 21 -0.72 11.59 22.63
C PRO A 21 0.16 10.36 22.41
N SER A 22 -0.35 9.15 22.66
CA SER A 22 0.36 7.89 22.37
C SER A 22 0.57 7.62 20.87
N MET A 23 -0.18 8.30 19.99
CA MET A 23 -0.07 8.21 18.54
C MET A 23 0.83 9.30 17.94
N ALA A 24 1.31 10.26 18.73
CA ALA A 24 2.04 11.43 18.22
C ALA A 24 3.28 11.05 17.39
N GLU A 25 4.05 10.05 17.82
CA GLU A 25 5.23 9.60 17.08
C GLU A 25 4.87 8.92 15.75
N PHE A 26 3.77 8.16 15.73
CA PHE A 26 3.29 7.54 14.50
C PHE A 26 2.81 8.61 13.50
N VAL A 27 2.02 9.59 13.97
CA VAL A 27 1.53 10.70 13.14
C VAL A 27 2.70 11.53 12.58
N ALA A 28 3.70 11.84 13.41
CA ALA A 28 4.92 12.50 12.93
C ALA A 28 5.66 11.65 11.89
N GLY A 29 5.69 10.32 12.11
CA GLY A 29 6.24 9.35 11.18
C GLY A 29 5.55 9.34 9.81
N LEU A 30 4.24 9.57 9.73
CA LEU A 30 3.52 9.63 8.45
C LEU A 30 4.14 10.66 7.51
N THR A 31 4.39 11.87 8.00
CA THR A 31 5.01 12.95 7.21
C THR A 31 6.41 12.55 6.74
N LEU A 32 7.22 11.99 7.63
CA LEU A 32 8.58 11.54 7.29
C LEU A 32 8.58 10.42 6.24
N MET A 33 7.68 9.44 6.38
CA MET A 33 7.56 8.31 5.45
C MET A 33 7.03 8.74 4.09
N ASN A 34 6.11 9.71 4.09
CA ASN A 34 5.60 10.35 2.89
C ASN A 34 6.71 11.07 2.11
N GLU A 35 7.49 11.93 2.77
CA GLU A 35 8.65 12.60 2.16
C GLU A 35 9.70 11.61 1.66
N LEU A 36 9.95 10.55 2.44
CA LEU A 36 10.86 9.48 2.06
C LEU A 36 10.38 8.73 0.81
N ALA A 37 9.09 8.47 0.68
CA ALA A 37 8.51 7.88 -0.52
C ALA A 37 8.68 8.81 -1.73
N ASP A 38 8.36 10.11 -1.57
CA ASP A 38 8.43 11.11 -2.63
C ASP A 38 9.83 11.24 -3.26
N ARG A 39 10.90 10.99 -2.47
CA ARG A 39 12.31 10.97 -2.94
C ARG A 39 12.86 9.59 -3.27
N SER A 40 12.07 8.52 -3.11
CA SER A 40 12.53 7.15 -3.34
C SER A 40 12.53 6.82 -4.83
N PRO A 41 13.54 6.08 -5.33
CA PRO A 41 13.57 5.62 -6.72
C PRO A 41 12.31 4.83 -7.08
N GLY A 42 11.71 5.17 -8.23
CA GLY A 42 10.55 4.49 -8.79
C GLY A 42 9.26 4.66 -7.99
N PHE A 43 9.19 5.61 -7.07
CA PHE A 43 7.92 6.07 -6.51
C PHE A 43 7.12 6.83 -7.59
N VAL A 44 5.82 6.54 -7.70
CA VAL A 44 4.95 7.13 -8.72
C VAL A 44 3.86 8.00 -8.10
N TRP A 45 3.21 7.50 -7.05
CA TRP A 45 2.06 8.18 -6.43
C TRP A 45 1.74 7.62 -5.05
N ARG A 46 1.07 8.40 -4.20
CA ARG A 46 0.43 7.94 -2.97
C ARG A 46 -0.94 8.57 -2.79
N LEU A 47 -1.81 7.84 -2.10
CA LEU A 47 -3.10 8.35 -1.66
C LEU A 47 -2.85 9.45 -0.62
N ILE A 48 -3.55 10.57 -0.79
CA ILE A 48 -3.54 11.70 0.12
C ILE A 48 -4.98 11.85 0.59
N GLY A 49 -5.22 11.62 1.89
CA GLY A 49 -6.53 11.87 2.50
C GLY A 49 -6.84 13.37 2.59
N ASP A 50 -8.06 13.71 3.01
CA ASP A 50 -8.50 15.11 3.10
C ASP A 50 -7.63 15.95 4.05
N ASP A 51 -7.05 15.31 5.08
CA ASP A 51 -6.14 15.93 6.05
C ASP A 51 -4.67 15.98 5.56
N GLY A 52 -4.37 15.47 4.36
CA GLY A 52 -3.05 15.54 3.74
C GLY A 52 -2.01 14.55 4.26
N ASP A 53 -2.31 13.77 5.31
CA ASP A 53 -1.36 12.90 5.99
C ASP A 53 -1.07 11.55 5.28
N GLY A 54 -1.80 11.27 4.20
CA GLY A 54 -1.63 10.05 3.41
C GLY A 54 -2.25 8.79 4.04
N THR A 55 -3.04 8.94 5.09
CA THR A 55 -3.89 7.89 5.67
C THR A 55 -5.36 8.23 5.44
N ILE A 56 -6.19 7.20 5.26
CA ILE A 56 -7.64 7.36 5.23
C ILE A 56 -8.27 6.35 6.16
N ALA A 57 -9.20 6.79 7.00
CA ALA A 57 -10.15 5.93 7.70
C ALA A 57 -11.47 5.91 6.92
N THR A 58 -12.19 4.79 6.95
CA THR A 58 -13.54 4.72 6.37
C THR A 58 -14.58 4.96 7.45
N ASP A 59 -15.72 5.55 7.08
CA ASP A 59 -16.86 5.75 8.00
C ASP A 59 -17.33 4.44 8.65
N ALA A 60 -17.14 3.32 7.94
CA ALA A 60 -17.52 1.98 8.41
C ALA A 60 -16.64 1.44 9.55
N ASP A 61 -15.34 1.79 9.60
CA ASP A 61 -14.43 1.39 10.69
C ASP A 61 -13.41 2.51 10.96
N PRO A 62 -13.78 3.54 11.73
CA PRO A 62 -12.89 4.67 12.04
C PRO A 62 -11.66 4.24 12.87
N GLY A 63 -11.66 3.03 13.44
CA GLY A 63 -10.52 2.45 14.13
C GLY A 63 -9.48 1.83 13.19
N ARG A 64 -9.73 1.83 11.88
CA ARG A 64 -8.87 1.24 10.87
C ARG A 64 -8.46 2.27 9.84
N ILE A 65 -7.16 2.30 9.56
CA ILE A 65 -6.56 3.19 8.57
C ILE A 65 -6.07 2.41 7.37
N TYR A 66 -6.00 3.10 6.24
CA TYR A 66 -5.48 2.62 4.98
C TYR A 66 -4.44 3.58 4.43
N THR A 67 -3.35 3.04 3.86
CA THR A 67 -2.39 3.81 3.06
C THR A 67 -2.24 3.13 1.72
N MET A 68 -2.06 3.91 0.65
CA MET A 68 -1.96 3.35 -0.70
C MET A 68 -0.90 4.10 -1.49
N SER A 69 -0.14 3.38 -2.31
CA SER A 69 0.92 3.95 -3.14
C SER A 69 1.17 3.15 -4.41
N VAL A 70 1.72 3.80 -5.42
CA VAL A 70 2.08 3.22 -6.71
C VAL A 70 3.58 3.36 -6.92
N TRP A 71 4.18 2.29 -7.45
CA TRP A 71 5.62 2.15 -7.68
C TRP A 71 5.87 1.55 -9.06
N GLU A 72 7.00 1.89 -9.68
CA GLU A 72 7.38 1.32 -10.96
C GLU A 72 7.61 -0.19 -10.87
N THR A 73 8.18 -0.67 -9.75
CA THR A 73 8.53 -2.09 -9.58
C THR A 73 8.36 -2.58 -8.13
N PRO A 74 8.18 -3.90 -7.93
CA PRO A 74 8.22 -4.52 -6.60
C PRO A 74 9.57 -4.38 -5.90
N ALA A 75 10.66 -4.15 -6.63
CA ALA A 75 11.99 -3.95 -6.05
C ALA A 75 12.08 -2.56 -5.40
N HIS A 76 11.58 -1.52 -6.09
CA HIS A 76 11.53 -0.16 -5.57
C HIS A 76 10.71 -0.07 -4.28
N LEU A 77 9.50 -0.63 -4.27
CA LEU A 77 8.67 -0.67 -3.05
C LEU A 77 9.35 -1.45 -1.91
N ARG A 78 10.05 -2.55 -2.21
CA ARG A 78 10.80 -3.31 -1.18
C ARG A 78 11.97 -2.52 -0.60
N ALA A 79 12.70 -1.80 -1.44
CA ALA A 79 13.80 -0.94 -0.99
C ALA A 79 13.27 0.15 -0.06
N TYR A 80 12.19 0.82 -0.44
CA TYR A 80 11.50 1.77 0.44
C TYR A 80 11.04 1.12 1.75
N ALA A 81 10.36 -0.02 1.71
CA ALA A 81 9.79 -0.62 2.92
C ALA A 81 10.83 -1.21 3.88
N TYR A 82 11.92 -1.80 3.38
CA TYR A 82 12.81 -2.64 4.19
C TYR A 82 14.28 -2.21 4.19
N GLN A 83 14.67 -1.24 3.37
CA GLN A 83 16.06 -0.78 3.24
C GLN A 83 16.17 0.73 3.49
N SER A 84 15.22 1.29 4.25
CA SER A 84 15.14 2.69 4.63
C SER A 84 14.69 2.82 6.10
N ASP A 85 14.61 4.06 6.58
CA ASP A 85 14.11 4.39 7.93
C ASP A 85 12.68 3.90 8.18
N HIS A 86 11.92 3.57 7.12
CA HIS A 86 10.60 2.93 7.25
C HIS A 86 10.64 1.60 7.99
N LEU A 87 11.77 0.87 7.94
CA LEU A 87 11.93 -0.40 8.63
C LEU A 87 11.76 -0.27 10.15
N ASP A 88 12.18 0.85 10.74
CA ASP A 88 12.09 1.04 12.19
C ASP A 88 10.64 1.24 12.66
N TYR A 89 9.83 1.97 11.88
CA TYR A 89 8.39 2.03 12.10
C TYR A 89 7.72 0.66 11.92
N LEU A 90 8.11 -0.12 10.91
CA LEU A 90 7.58 -1.48 10.72
C LEU A 90 7.93 -2.42 11.90
N ARG A 91 9.12 -2.29 12.50
CA ARG A 91 9.52 -3.05 13.69
C ARG A 91 8.68 -2.66 14.90
N ARG A 92 8.39 -1.37 15.05
CA ARG A 92 7.66 -0.78 16.19
C ARG A 92 6.16 -0.71 16.00
N ARG A 93 5.63 -1.15 14.84
CA ARG A 93 4.20 -1.14 14.48
C ARG A 93 3.23 -1.62 15.57
N ARG A 94 3.66 -2.51 16.46
CA ARG A 94 2.85 -3.02 17.58
C ARG A 94 2.59 -2.00 18.69
N GLU A 95 3.33 -0.91 18.74
CA GLU A 95 3.11 0.23 19.64
C GLU A 95 1.84 0.99 19.26
N TRP A 96 1.54 1.09 17.97
CA TRP A 96 0.40 1.87 17.45
C TRP A 96 -0.75 1.01 16.93
N PHE A 97 -0.48 -0.22 16.51
CA PHE A 97 -1.47 -1.09 15.88
C PHE A 97 -1.70 -2.41 16.62
N HIS A 98 -2.94 -2.88 16.55
CA HIS A 98 -3.28 -4.25 16.91
C HIS A 98 -2.66 -5.25 15.92
N PRO A 99 -2.24 -6.44 16.37
CA PRO A 99 -1.82 -7.51 15.47
C PRO A 99 -2.91 -7.88 14.47
N HIS A 100 -2.53 -8.11 13.21
CA HIS A 100 -3.44 -8.54 12.14
C HIS A 100 -3.94 -9.99 12.28
N GLY A 101 -3.34 -10.78 13.17
CA GLY A 101 -3.66 -12.22 13.25
C GLY A 101 -3.37 -12.92 11.92
N PRO A 102 -4.32 -13.74 11.39
CA PRO A 102 -4.16 -14.42 10.11
C PRO A 102 -4.37 -13.51 8.89
N ASP A 103 -4.97 -12.34 9.08
CA ASP A 103 -5.33 -11.46 7.97
C ASP A 103 -4.11 -10.80 7.32
N ALA A 104 -4.18 -10.60 6.00
CA ALA A 104 -3.17 -9.84 5.29
C ALA A 104 -3.28 -8.34 5.65
N ALA A 105 -2.14 -7.75 6.03
CA ALA A 105 -2.03 -6.30 6.27
C ALA A 105 -1.78 -5.49 4.98
N LEU A 106 -1.44 -6.18 3.89
CA LEU A 106 -0.95 -5.60 2.64
C LEU A 106 -1.48 -6.43 1.47
N VAL A 107 -1.94 -5.76 0.41
CA VAL A 107 -2.15 -6.37 -0.90
C VAL A 107 -1.48 -5.55 -1.99
N LEU A 108 -0.98 -6.24 -3.00
CA LEU A 108 -0.29 -5.75 -4.18
C LEU A 108 -1.07 -6.15 -5.42
N TRP A 109 -1.08 -5.30 -6.44
CA TRP A 109 -1.61 -5.63 -7.76
C TRP A 109 -0.97 -4.78 -8.84
N TRP A 110 -1.02 -5.26 -10.07
CA TRP A 110 -0.54 -4.53 -11.24
C TRP A 110 -1.67 -3.67 -11.83
N LEU A 111 -1.32 -2.47 -12.28
CA LEU A 111 -2.19 -1.60 -13.06
C LEU A 111 -1.43 -1.03 -14.27
N PRO A 112 -2.13 -0.66 -15.36
CA PRO A 112 -1.51 0.03 -16.47
C PRO A 112 -0.73 1.26 -16.01
N ALA A 113 0.45 1.48 -16.58
CA ALA A 113 1.23 2.66 -16.27
C ALA A 113 0.47 3.93 -16.70
N GLY A 114 0.37 4.90 -15.78
CA GLY A 114 -0.41 6.13 -15.97
C GLY A 114 -1.77 6.11 -15.28
N ASP A 115 -2.31 4.93 -14.95
CA ASP A 115 -3.52 4.83 -14.15
C ASP A 115 -3.20 5.07 -12.66
N LEU A 116 -4.19 5.54 -11.91
CA LEU A 116 -4.12 5.70 -10.46
C LEU A 116 -5.24 4.89 -9.79
N PRO A 117 -4.93 4.13 -8.72
CA PRO A 117 -5.94 3.34 -8.05
C PRO A 117 -6.85 4.20 -7.18
N THR A 118 -8.11 3.78 -7.04
CA THR A 118 -9.04 4.33 -6.05
C THR A 118 -9.00 3.53 -4.75
N LEU A 119 -9.42 4.14 -3.63
CA LEU A 119 -9.53 3.44 -2.35
C LEU A 119 -10.43 2.20 -2.47
N GLN A 120 -11.57 2.33 -3.16
CA GLN A 120 -12.49 1.21 -3.37
C GLN A 120 -11.81 0.03 -4.09
N GLN A 121 -11.03 0.30 -5.14
CA GLN A 121 -10.27 -0.76 -5.83
C GLN A 121 -9.29 -1.46 -4.87
N GLY A 122 -8.61 -0.71 -4.00
CA GLY A 122 -7.73 -1.28 -2.98
C GLY A 122 -8.48 -2.17 -1.97
N LEU A 123 -9.66 -1.74 -1.51
CA LEU A 123 -10.52 -2.53 -0.62
C LEU A 123 -10.99 -3.82 -1.31
N ASP A 124 -11.42 -3.74 -2.57
CA ASP A 124 -11.82 -4.90 -3.36
C ASP A 124 -10.64 -5.90 -3.51
N ARG A 125 -9.39 -5.42 -3.65
CA ARG A 125 -8.20 -6.29 -3.67
C ARG A 125 -7.94 -6.95 -2.33
N LEU A 126 -8.14 -6.26 -1.21
CA LEU A 126 -8.01 -6.85 0.12
C LEU A 126 -9.04 -7.97 0.32
N ASP A 127 -10.28 -7.75 -0.10
CA ASP A 127 -11.35 -8.74 0.01
C ASP A 127 -11.09 -9.95 -0.90
N ARG A 128 -10.59 -9.72 -2.12
CA ARG A 128 -10.14 -10.79 -3.02
C ARG A 128 -9.04 -11.64 -2.38
N LEU A 129 -8.01 -11.00 -1.82
CA LEU A 129 -6.90 -11.70 -1.16
C LEU A 129 -7.38 -12.53 0.04
N ARG A 130 -8.37 -12.04 0.79
CA ARG A 130 -8.98 -12.78 1.90
C ARG A 130 -9.79 -13.98 1.43
N ALA A 131 -10.57 -13.82 0.36
CA ALA A 131 -11.45 -14.86 -0.16
C ALA A 131 -10.67 -15.98 -0.87
N ASP A 132 -9.71 -15.62 -1.72
CA ASP A 132 -9.11 -16.53 -2.69
C ASP A 132 -7.63 -16.82 -2.43
N GLY A 133 -7.01 -16.13 -1.48
CA GLY A 133 -5.57 -16.12 -1.33
C GLY A 133 -4.89 -15.31 -2.43
N SER A 134 -3.59 -15.52 -2.64
CA SER A 134 -2.82 -14.74 -3.62
C SER A 134 -3.11 -15.16 -5.06
N THR A 135 -3.56 -14.21 -5.88
CA THR A 135 -3.79 -14.35 -7.32
C THR A 135 -3.09 -13.23 -8.10
N PRO A 136 -2.96 -13.30 -9.44
CA PRO A 136 -2.39 -12.20 -10.24
C PRO A 136 -3.07 -10.84 -10.02
N GLU A 137 -4.35 -10.85 -9.66
CA GLU A 137 -5.15 -9.65 -9.41
C GLU A 137 -5.01 -9.09 -7.98
N ALA A 138 -4.55 -9.90 -7.02
CA ALA A 138 -4.39 -9.53 -5.61
C ALA A 138 -3.39 -10.46 -4.92
N PHE A 139 -2.19 -9.96 -4.62
CA PHE A 139 -1.11 -10.77 -4.06
C PHE A 139 -0.30 -10.05 -2.99
N THR A 140 0.72 -10.72 -2.43
CA THR A 140 1.62 -10.14 -1.42
C THR A 140 3.07 -10.38 -1.78
N PHE A 141 4.00 -9.78 -1.03
CA PHE A 141 5.43 -10.07 -1.20
C PHE A 141 5.81 -11.53 -0.96
N ARG A 142 5.00 -12.31 -0.22
CA ARG A 142 5.24 -13.73 0.04
C ARG A 142 4.94 -14.61 -1.18
N ALA A 143 4.04 -14.16 -2.05
CA ALA A 143 3.64 -14.86 -3.27
C ALA A 143 3.55 -13.85 -4.42
N PRO A 144 4.69 -13.38 -4.96
CA PRO A 144 4.70 -12.35 -5.99
C PRO A 144 4.24 -12.89 -7.34
N PHE A 145 3.57 -12.05 -8.12
CA PHE A 145 3.23 -12.33 -9.52
C PHE A 145 3.96 -11.36 -10.46
N PRO A 146 4.38 -11.80 -11.67
CA PRO A 146 4.98 -10.91 -12.66
C PRO A 146 3.94 -9.91 -13.20
N ALA A 147 4.41 -8.79 -13.73
CA ALA A 147 3.55 -7.87 -14.46
C ALA A 147 2.93 -8.57 -15.68
N PRO A 148 1.68 -8.25 -16.05
CA PRO A 148 1.09 -8.77 -17.28
C PRO A 148 1.94 -8.42 -18.49
N VAL A 149 2.00 -9.32 -19.45
CA VAL A 149 2.52 -9.03 -20.79
C VAL A 149 1.39 -8.39 -21.61
N LEU A 150 1.65 -7.22 -22.20
CA LEU A 150 0.77 -6.68 -23.22
C LEU A 150 0.80 -7.64 -24.41
N SER A 151 -0.25 -8.43 -24.61
CA SER A 151 -0.42 -9.17 -25.85
C SER A 151 -0.74 -8.15 -26.94
N GLU A 152 0.20 -7.89 -27.84
CA GLU A 152 -0.10 -7.18 -29.08
C GLU A 152 -1.10 -8.03 -29.86
N THR A 153 -2.37 -7.62 -29.87
CA THR A 153 -3.36 -8.21 -30.75
C THR A 153 -3.02 -7.77 -32.18
N THR A 154 -2.17 -8.54 -32.86
CA THR A 154 -1.95 -8.39 -34.30
C THR A 154 -3.25 -8.75 -35.01
N HIS A 155 -4.12 -7.75 -35.20
CA HIS A 155 -5.26 -7.88 -36.09
C HIS A 155 -4.72 -7.79 -37.53
N GLY A 156 -4.32 -8.95 -38.06
CA GLY A 156 -3.99 -9.12 -39.46
C GLY A 156 -5.21 -8.75 -40.31
N ARG A 157 -5.01 -7.82 -41.25
CA ARG A 157 -5.94 -7.54 -42.34
C ARG A 157 -5.80 -8.59 -43.43
#